data_AF-A0A2R6JMG8-F1
#
_entry.id   AF-A0A2R6JMG8-F1
#
_cell.length_a   1.000
_cell.length_b   1.000
_cell.length_c   1.000
_cell.angle_alpha   90.00
_cell.angle_beta   90.00
_cell.angle_gamma   90.00
#
_symmetry.space_group_name_H-M   'P 1'
#
loop_
_entity.id
_entity.type
_entity.pdbx_description
1 polymer ?
#
loop_
_entity_poly.entity_id
_entity_poly.type
_entity_poly.pdbx_seq_one_letter_code
_entity_poly.pdbx_strand_id
1 'polypeptide(L)'
;MPLRRLLRSSVPDETLAAVAEEVAARYGEPSSAFERLEANNWLSVPLVVDDRWFVKVIADQHSLVHALLTTGRNIGAFSSGTEGFFEHFSTPVEMAEHELAATE
;
A
#
# COMPACT_ATOMS: atom_id res chain seq x y z
N MET A 1 -15.04 15.99 1.91
CA MET A 1 -15.44 15.15 0.77
C MET A 1 -15.55 13.69 1.20
N PRO A 2 -16.76 13.09 1.20
CA PRO A 2 -17.02 11.75 1.75
C PRO A 2 -16.22 10.63 1.06
N LEU A 3 -15.91 10.77 -0.24
CA LEU A 3 -15.13 9.81 -1.00
C LEU A 3 -13.69 9.65 -0.47
N ARG A 4 -13.04 10.73 -0.06
CA ARG A 4 -11.69 10.69 0.55
C ARG A 4 -11.67 9.96 1.89
N ARG A 5 -12.76 10.00 2.67
CA ARG A 5 -12.87 9.28 3.95
C ARG A 5 -13.15 7.78 3.73
N LEU A 6 -13.85 7.44 2.65
CA LEU A 6 -14.12 6.07 2.25
C LEU A 6 -12.88 5.38 1.65
N LEU A 7 -12.03 6.15 0.95
CA LEU A 7 -10.82 5.66 0.28
C LEU A 7 -9.55 5.76 1.13
N ARG A 8 -9.57 6.46 2.27
CA ARG A 8 -8.47 6.42 3.24
C ARG A 8 -8.56 5.06 3.91
N SER A 9 -7.80 4.10 3.39
CA SER A 9 -7.62 2.82 4.05
C SER A 9 -7.17 3.09 5.48
N SER A 10 -7.95 2.62 6.43
CA SER A 10 -7.54 2.56 7.82
C SER A 10 -7.25 1.11 8.13
N VAL A 11 -5.99 0.73 8.05
CA VAL A 11 -5.54 -0.50 8.70
C VAL A 11 -5.59 -0.23 10.21
N PRO A 12 -6.34 -1.02 10.99
CA PRO A 12 -6.43 -0.80 12.44
C PRO A 12 -5.07 -0.86 13.13
N ASP A 13 -4.90 -0.12 14.22
CA ASP A 13 -3.63 -0.07 14.97
C ASP A 13 -3.22 -1.46 15.48
N GLU A 14 -4.19 -2.28 15.90
CA GLU A 14 -3.95 -3.66 16.32
C GLU A 14 -3.38 -4.53 15.20
N THR A 15 -3.80 -4.30 13.96
CA THR A 15 -3.27 -5.03 12.79
C THR A 15 -1.85 -4.57 12.48
N LEU A 16 -1.57 -3.27 12.60
CA LEU A 16 -0.21 -2.75 12.40
C LEU A 16 0.74 -3.19 13.51
N ALA A 17 0.27 -3.29 14.75
CA ALA A 17 1.02 -3.84 15.86
C ALA A 17 1.42 -5.30 15.58
N ALA A 18 0.48 -6.12 15.10
CA ALA A 18 0.77 -7.51 14.72
C ALA A 18 1.81 -7.60 13.57
N VAL A 19 1.73 -6.70 12.59
CA VAL A 19 2.76 -6.61 11.53
C VAL A 19 4.12 -6.21 12.11
N ALA A 20 4.17 -5.23 13.02
CA ALA A 20 5.41 -4.79 13.64
C ALA A 20 6.03 -5.89 14.50
N GLU A 21 5.22 -6.66 15.23
CA GLU A 21 5.66 -7.85 15.98
C GLU A 21 6.27 -8.91 15.06
N GLU A 22 5.62 -9.20 13.92
CA GLU A 22 6.14 -10.17 12.96
C GLU A 22 7.46 -9.68 12.32
N VAL A 23 7.57 -8.39 12.01
CA VAL A 23 8.82 -7.80 11.50
C VAL A 23 9.94 -7.90 12.54
N ALA A 24 9.68 -7.54 13.80
CA ALA A 24 10.65 -7.63 14.88
C ALA A 24 11.08 -9.09 15.10
N ALA A 25 10.12 -10.03 15.16
CA ALA A 25 10.40 -11.45 15.32
C ALA A 25 11.27 -12.00 14.16
N ARG A 26 10.95 -11.61 12.92
CA ARG A 26 11.71 -12.02 11.72
C ARG A 26 13.16 -11.55 11.74
N TYR A 27 13.43 -10.37 12.29
CA TYR A 27 14.77 -9.80 12.36
C TYR A 27 15.48 -10.02 13.71
N GLY A 28 14.85 -10.73 14.66
CA GLY A 28 15.46 -11.13 15.93
C GLY A 28 15.48 -10.01 16.98
N GLU A 29 14.49 -9.12 16.96
CA GLU A 29 14.53 -7.86 17.69
C GLU A 29 13.52 -7.88 18.84
N PRO A 30 13.89 -7.41 20.04
CA PRO A 30 13.08 -7.58 21.25
C PRO A 30 11.92 -6.56 21.36
N SER A 31 11.95 -5.52 20.53
CA SER A 31 11.00 -4.40 20.52
C SER A 31 10.24 -4.39 19.19
N SER A 32 8.91 -4.25 19.28
CA SER A 32 8.01 -4.05 18.14
C SER A 32 7.39 -2.66 18.13
N ALA A 33 8.03 -1.69 18.80
CA ALA A 33 7.59 -0.30 18.78
C ALA A 33 7.48 0.18 17.33
N PHE A 34 6.37 0.83 16.98
CA PHE A 34 6.18 1.32 15.63
C PHE A 34 5.60 2.73 15.62
N GLU A 35 5.96 3.49 14.60
CA GLU A 35 5.41 4.81 14.30
C GLU A 35 4.78 4.79 12.91
N ARG A 36 3.52 5.23 12.82
CA ARG A 36 2.88 5.49 11.53
C ARG A 36 3.47 6.75 10.91
N LEU A 37 3.86 6.66 9.64
CA LEU A 37 4.23 7.86 8.91
C LEU A 37 2.97 8.53 8.36
N GLU A 38 2.76 9.79 8.71
CA GLU A 38 1.73 10.63 8.09
C GLU A 38 2.15 11.02 6.67
N ALA A 39 2.05 10.06 5.76
CA ALA A 39 2.17 10.26 4.34
C ALA A 39 0.77 10.33 3.72
N ASN A 40 0.55 11.25 2.78
CA ASN A 40 -0.64 11.21 1.91
C ASN A 40 -0.52 10.07 0.89
N ASN A 41 -0.26 8.85 1.37
CA ASN A 41 -0.10 7.65 0.56
C ASN A 41 -1.47 6.99 0.37
N TRP A 42 -1.78 6.65 -0.88
CA TRP A 42 -3.08 6.11 -1.27
C TRP A 42 -3.02 4.61 -1.53
N LEU A 43 -1.82 4.02 -1.62
CA LEU A 43 -1.59 2.64 -2.04
C LEU A 43 -0.95 1.76 -0.97
N SER A 44 -0.62 2.34 0.20
CA SER A 44 -0.16 1.60 1.38
C SER A 44 -0.26 2.45 2.64
N VAL A 45 -0.22 1.80 3.81
CA VAL A 45 0.04 2.44 5.10
C VAL A 45 1.53 2.29 5.44
N PRO A 46 2.32 3.38 5.41
CA PRO A 46 3.72 3.34 5.79
C PRO A 46 3.91 3.46 7.30
N LEU A 47 4.80 2.63 7.85
CA LEU A 47 5.25 2.74 9.24
C LEU A 47 6.76 2.46 9.36
N VAL A 48 7.34 2.91 10.46
CA VAL A 48 8.71 2.57 10.87
C VAL A 48 8.61 1.69 12.11
N VAL A 49 9.27 0.54 12.08
CA VAL A 49 9.38 -0.39 13.22
C VAL A 49 10.76 -0.22 13.85
N ASP A 50 10.80 -0.01 15.16
CA ASP A 50 11.99 0.14 16.01
C ASP A 50 13.02 1.13 15.46
N ASP A 51 12.55 2.24 14.88
CA ASP A 51 13.38 3.27 14.22
C ASP A 51 14.31 2.74 13.11
N ARG A 52 14.06 1.53 12.58
CA ARG A 52 14.99 0.81 11.71
C ARG A 52 14.37 0.29 10.42
N TRP A 53 13.21 -0.35 10.49
CA TRP A 53 12.59 -0.96 9.32
C TRP A 53 11.45 -0.10 8.80
N PHE A 54 11.59 0.36 7.57
CA PHE A 54 10.49 0.96 6.83
C PHE A 54 9.59 -0.15 6.28
N VAL A 55 8.33 -0.15 6.67
CA VAL A 55 7.34 -1.17 6.30
C VAL A 55 6.16 -0.51 5.59
N LYS A 56 5.83 -1.04 4.41
CA LYS A 56 4.61 -0.67 3.67
C LYS A 56 3.55 -1.76 3.87
N VAL A 57 2.41 -1.41 4.44
CA VAL A 57 1.27 -2.34 4.58
C VAL A 57 0.27 -2.09 3.46
N ILE A 58 0.03 -3.11 2.64
CA ILE A 58 -0.96 -3.10 1.56
C ILE A 58 -2.15 -3.97 1.99
N ALA A 59 -3.36 -3.47 1.75
CA ALA A 59 -4.62 -4.08 2.15
C ALA A 59 -5.61 -4.01 0.99
N ASP A 60 -6.67 -4.81 0.99
CA ASP A 60 -7.61 -4.94 -0.14
C ASP A 60 -8.14 -3.60 -0.68
N GLN A 61 -8.36 -2.63 0.20
CA GLN A 61 -8.82 -1.28 -0.16
C GLN A 61 -7.81 -0.56 -1.05
N HIS A 62 -6.51 -0.75 -0.80
CA HIS A 62 -5.45 -0.18 -1.64
C HIS A 62 -5.47 -0.79 -3.04
N SER A 63 -5.70 -2.09 -3.16
CA SER A 63 -5.84 -2.77 -4.46
C SER A 63 -7.09 -2.31 -5.20
N LEU A 64 -8.20 -2.07 -4.50
CA LEU A 64 -9.39 -1.45 -5.09
C LEU A 64 -9.12 -0.02 -5.59
N VAL A 65 -8.42 0.81 -4.81
CA VAL A 65 -8.01 2.16 -5.22
C VAL A 65 -7.12 2.09 -6.46
N HIS A 66 -6.14 1.18 -6.45
CA HIS A 66 -5.25 0.94 -7.59
C HIS A 66 -6.04 0.56 -8.85
N ALA A 67 -6.97 -0.39 -8.74
CA ALA A 67 -7.85 -0.82 -9.81
C ALA A 67 -8.67 0.34 -10.41
N LEU A 68 -9.24 1.20 -9.56
CA LEU A 68 -10.02 2.36 -10.00
C LEU A 68 -9.15 3.39 -10.75
N LEU A 69 -7.97 3.69 -10.22
CA LEU A 69 -7.05 4.65 -10.82
C LEU A 69 -6.52 4.17 -12.18
N THR A 70 -6.12 2.90 -12.26
CA THR A 70 -5.64 2.29 -13.51
C THR A 70 -6.74 2.19 -14.56
N THR A 71 -7.94 1.75 -14.16
CA THR A 71 -9.11 1.70 -15.06
C THR A 71 -9.49 3.08 -15.60
N GLY A 72 -9.59 4.09 -14.72
CA GLY A 72 -9.91 5.47 -15.12
C GLY A 72 -8.88 6.05 -16.08
N ARG A 73 -7.59 5.80 -15.85
CA ARG A 73 -6.51 6.21 -16.74
C ARG A 73 -6.60 5.52 -18.11
N ASN A 74 -6.90 4.22 -18.16
CA ASN A 74 -7.03 3.47 -19.41
C ASN A 74 -8.21 3.97 -20.25
N ILE A 75 -9.34 4.32 -19.63
CA ILE A 75 -10.48 4.96 -20.32
C ILE A 75 -10.06 6.34 -20.88
N GLY A 76 -9.30 7.13 -20.12
CA GLY A 76 -8.74 8.41 -20.57
C GLY A 76 -7.76 8.28 -21.74
N ALA A 77 -6.87 7.30 -21.70
CA ALA A 77 -5.91 7.01 -22.78
C ALA A 77 -6.63 6.55 -24.06
N PHE A 78 -7.60 5.64 -23.93
CA PHE A 78 -8.42 5.16 -25.03
C PHE A 78 -9.18 6.30 -25.73
N SER A 79 -9.76 7.23 -24.95
CA SER A 79 -10.47 8.39 -25.49
C SER A 79 -9.56 9.47 -26.10
N SER A 80 -8.26 9.45 -25.81
CA SER A 80 -7.26 10.40 -26.33
C SER A 80 -6.36 9.82 -27.44
N GLY A 81 -6.59 8.56 -27.85
CA GLY A 81 -5.83 7.90 -28.93
C GLY A 81 -4.39 7.54 -28.57
N THR A 82 -4.04 7.52 -27.29
CA THR A 82 -2.72 7.09 -26.80
C THR A 82 -2.78 5.64 -26.33
N GLU A 83 -1.74 4.83 -26.57
CA GLU A 83 -1.67 3.45 -26.08
C GLU A 83 -1.75 3.44 -24.53
N GLY A 84 -2.81 2.82 -24.02
CA GLY A 84 -2.99 2.60 -22.59
C GLY A 84 -2.36 1.28 -22.18
N PHE A 85 -1.33 1.32 -21.33
CA PHE A 85 -0.84 0.12 -20.66
C PHE A 85 -0.39 0.48 -19.24
N PHE A 86 -1.33 0.43 -18.31
CA PHE A 86 -1.01 0.24 -16.89
C PHE A 86 -1.51 -1.14 -16.50
N GLU A 87 -0.60 -1.93 -15.92
CA GLU A 87 -0.89 -3.27 -15.43
C GLU A 87 -1.86 -3.18 -14.25
N HIS A 88 -2.92 -3.98 -14.30
CA HIS A 88 -3.91 -4.05 -13.24
C HIS A 88 -3.45 -5.08 -12.20
N PHE A 89 -3.22 -4.62 -10.97
CA PHE A 89 -3.04 -5.50 -9.82
C PHE A 89 -4.36 -5.62 -9.07
N SER A 90 -4.85 -6.84 -9.00
CA SER A 90 -6.15 -7.21 -8.45
C SER A 90 -6.08 -7.53 -6.95
N THR A 91 -4.88 -7.85 -6.44
CA THR A 91 -4.67 -8.27 -5.05
C THR A 91 -3.55 -7.48 -4.37
N PRO A 92 -3.55 -7.41 -3.01
CA PRO A 92 -2.45 -6.80 -2.27
C PRO A 92 -1.09 -7.45 -2.52
N VAL A 93 -1.07 -8.77 -2.75
CA VAL A 93 0.16 -9.53 -3.01
C VAL A 93 0.76 -9.15 -4.35
N GLU A 94 -0.04 -9.11 -5.43
CA GLU A 94 0.42 -8.68 -6.75
C GLU A 94 0.99 -7.25 -6.71
N MET A 95 0.36 -6.35 -5.94
CA MET A 95 0.89 -4.99 -5.73
C MET A 95 2.23 -5.00 -5.00
N ALA A 96 2.38 -5.83 -3.97
CA ALA A 96 3.62 -5.93 -3.19
C ALA A 96 4.77 -6.52 -4.03
N GLU A 97 4.48 -7.54 -4.84
CA GLU A 97 5.44 -8.15 -5.77
C GLU A 97 5.90 -7.15 -6.82
N HIS A 98 4.98 -6.35 -7.38
CA HIS A 98 5.32 -5.30 -8.33
C HIS A 98 6.18 -4.19 -7.69
N GLU A 99 5.80 -3.73 -6.49
CA GLU A 99 6.57 -2.74 -5.74
C GLU A 99 7.99 -3.25 -5.42
N LEU A 100 8.15 -4.54 -5.12
CA LEU A 100 9.46 -5.16 -4.90
C LEU A 100 10.27 -5.20 -6.20
N ALA A 101 9.68 -5.70 -7.29
CA ALA A 101 10.34 -5.77 -8.59
C ALA A 101 10.80 -4.40 -9.11
N ALA A 102 10.07 -3.33 -8.79
CA ALA A 102 10.44 -1.95 -9.13
C ALA A 102 11.67 -1.42 -8.36
N THR A 103 12.17 -2.16 -7.36
CA THR A 103 13.40 -1.81 -6.61
C THR A 103 14.66 -2.55 -7.08
N GLU A 104 14.53 -3.45 -8.06
CA GLU A 104 15.63 -4.17 -8.72
C GLU A 104 16.06 -3.50 -10.04
#